data_AF-A0A7K3QUN1-F1
#
_entry.id   AF-A0A7K3QUN1-F1
#
_cell.length_a   1.000
_cell.length_b   1.000
_cell.length_c   1.000
_cell.angle_alpha   90.00
_cell.angle_beta   90.00
_cell.angle_gamma   90.00
#
_symmetry.space_group_name_H-M   'P 1'
#
loop_
_entity.id
_entity.type
_entity.pdbx_description
1 polymer ?
#
loop_
_entity_poly.entity_id
_entity_poly.type
_entity_poly.pdbx_seq_one_letter_code
_entity_poly.pdbx_strand_id
1 'polypeptide(L)'
;MKDLKFEQKRSLSRVEAADQLSALADALREGGEAELDFGSGTLSLRIPDDLHSEMEVEIGNGEIELEIEFKWPTARKRAAPPATTPAAQEAVTRKSAPAKTGRGADRGKSVKRTAAKK
;
A
#
# COMPACT_ATOMS: atom_id res chain seq x y z
N MET A 1 24.23 0.77 -2.92
CA MET A 1 23.48 0.77 -4.18
C MET A 1 23.88 2.04 -4.92
N LYS A 2 23.97 2.02 -6.25
CA LYS A 2 24.32 3.22 -7.03
C LYS A 2 23.05 4.07 -7.21
N ASP A 3 23.18 5.38 -7.11
CA ASP A 3 22.05 6.28 -7.36
C ASP A 3 21.63 6.17 -8.83
N LEU A 4 20.31 6.06 -9.06
CA LEU A 4 19.72 6.01 -10.39
C LEU A 4 19.26 7.42 -10.77
N LYS A 5 19.72 7.90 -11.93
CA LYS A 5 19.23 9.14 -12.55
C LYS A 5 18.68 8.81 -13.94
N PHE A 6 17.45 9.24 -14.19
CA PHE A 6 16.82 9.26 -15.50
C PHE A 6 16.62 10.73 -15.92
N GLU A 7 17.01 11.10 -17.13
CA GLU A 7 16.84 12.45 -17.68
C GLU A 7 16.41 12.33 -19.14
N GLN A 8 15.35 13.03 -19.52
CA GLN A 8 14.86 13.10 -20.90
C GLN A 8 14.63 14.57 -21.27
N LYS A 9 15.23 15.03 -22.37
CA LYS A 9 15.03 16.36 -22.94
C LYS A 9 14.49 16.21 -24.36
N ARG A 10 13.26 16.66 -24.59
CA ARG A 10 12.61 16.65 -25.91
C ARG A 10 11.60 17.78 -26.02
N SER A 11 11.33 18.21 -27.25
CA SER A 11 10.22 19.12 -27.54
C SER A 11 8.92 18.32 -27.63
N LEU A 12 7.86 18.85 -27.03
CA LEU A 12 6.52 18.25 -27.02
C LEU A 12 5.51 19.24 -27.57
N SER A 13 4.46 18.74 -28.21
CA SER A 13 3.25 19.54 -28.41
C SER A 13 2.54 19.78 -27.08
N ARG A 14 1.68 20.81 -27.03
CA ARG A 14 0.85 21.10 -25.85
C ARG A 14 -0.02 19.92 -25.42
N VAL A 15 -0.49 19.11 -26.37
CA VAL A 15 -1.36 17.95 -26.09
C VAL A 15 -0.54 16.83 -25.46
N GLU A 16 0.60 16.48 -26.04
CA GLU A 16 1.50 15.45 -25.48
C GLU A 16 1.95 15.81 -24.06
N ALA A 17 2.28 17.08 -23.81
CA ALA A 17 2.63 17.54 -22.46
C ALA A 17 1.45 17.37 -21.47
N ALA A 18 0.22 17.67 -21.90
CA ALA A 18 -0.97 17.48 -21.05
C ALA A 18 -1.25 16.00 -20.77
N ASP A 19 -1.06 15.13 -21.76
CA ASP A 19 -1.24 13.68 -21.59
C ASP A 19 -0.21 13.13 -20.58
N GLN A 20 1.05 13.57 -20.66
CA GLN A 20 2.08 13.18 -19.69
C GLN A 20 1.80 13.66 -18.28
N LEU A 21 1.37 14.92 -18.11
CA LEU A 21 1.00 15.46 -16.80
C LEU A 21 -0.24 14.74 -16.23
N SER A 22 -1.18 14.36 -17.09
CA SER A 22 -2.37 13.61 -16.68
C SER A 22 -2.00 12.21 -16.20
N ALA A 23 -1.13 11.50 -16.92
CA ALA A 23 -0.63 10.19 -16.50
C ALA A 23 0.12 10.25 -15.17
N LEU A 24 0.97 11.28 -14.97
CA LEU A 24 1.63 11.52 -13.68
C LEU A 24 0.61 11.80 -12.56
N ALA A 25 -0.39 12.64 -12.83
CA ALA A 25 -1.43 12.95 -11.85
C ALA A 25 -2.25 11.72 -11.46
N ASP A 26 -2.57 10.84 -12.42
CA ASP A 26 -3.29 9.59 -12.15
C ASP A 26 -2.46 8.62 -11.31
N ALA A 27 -1.17 8.47 -11.61
CA ALA A 27 -0.25 7.68 -10.80
C ALA A 27 -0.14 8.20 -9.35
N LEU A 28 -0.09 9.52 -9.16
CA LEU A 28 -0.05 10.14 -7.84
C LEU A 28 -1.35 9.91 -7.05
N ARG A 29 -2.51 9.87 -7.73
CA ARG A 29 -3.81 9.58 -7.10
C ARG A 29 -3.95 8.12 -6.69
N GLU A 30 -3.45 7.20 -7.50
CA GLU A 30 -3.47 5.77 -7.20
C GLU A 30 -2.51 5.42 -6.05
N GLY A 31 -1.31 6.02 -6.06
CA GLY A 31 -0.25 5.71 -5.11
C GLY A 31 0.29 4.29 -5.29
N GLY A 32 1.14 3.83 -4.37
CA GLY A 32 1.67 2.47 -4.42
C GLY A 32 2.73 2.30 -5.52
N GLU A 33 2.68 1.20 -6.27
CA GLU A 33 3.62 0.96 -7.38
C GLU A 33 3.01 1.48 -8.68
N ALA A 34 3.66 2.45 -9.32
CA ALA A 34 3.20 3.07 -10.55
C ALA A 34 4.21 2.90 -11.70
N GLU A 35 3.71 2.81 -12.93
CA GLU A 35 4.50 2.79 -14.15
C GLU A 35 4.17 4.02 -15.00
N LEU A 36 5.19 4.82 -15.30
CA LEU A 36 5.06 6.04 -16.11
C LEU A 36 5.78 5.87 -17.45
N ASP A 37 5.07 6.04 -18.55
CA ASP A 37 5.63 5.98 -19.90
C ASP A 37 6.00 7.37 -20.42
N PHE A 38 7.28 7.57 -20.72
CA PHE A 38 7.81 8.80 -21.31
C PHE A 38 8.17 8.66 -22.80
N GLY A 39 7.68 7.60 -23.47
CA GLY A 39 7.89 7.27 -24.87
C GLY A 39 9.26 6.67 -25.18
N SER A 40 10.32 7.14 -24.52
CA SER A 40 11.68 6.55 -24.64
C SER A 40 11.97 5.47 -23.61
N GLY A 41 11.03 5.19 -22.71
CA GLY A 41 11.17 4.23 -21.64
C GLY A 41 10.09 4.37 -20.58
N THR A 42 9.97 3.34 -19.75
CA THR A 42 9.03 3.26 -18.64
C THR A 42 9.76 3.41 -17.32
N LEU A 43 9.27 4.27 -16.45
CA LEU A 43 9.79 4.49 -15.11
C LEU A 43 8.84 3.87 -14.09
N SER A 44 9.33 2.88 -13.33
CA SER A 44 8.59 2.29 -12.22
C SER A 44 8.96 2.99 -10.91
N LEU A 45 7.97 3.53 -10.20
CA LEU A 45 8.15 4.27 -8.95
C LEU A 45 7.18 3.78 -7.89
N ARG A 46 7.67 3.72 -6.64
CA ARG A 46 6.80 3.57 -5.48
C ARG A 46 6.42 4.93 -4.90
N ILE A 47 5.15 5.30 -5.02
CA ILE A 47 4.57 6.57 -4.58
C ILE A 47 3.93 6.38 -3.18
N PRO A 48 4.39 7.10 -2.13
CA PRO A 48 3.79 7.05 -0.80
C PRO A 48 2.54 7.93 -0.70
N ASP A 49 1.78 7.78 0.39
CA ASP A 49 0.60 8.61 0.69
C ASP A 49 0.96 10.10 0.91
N ASP A 50 2.16 10.36 1.46
CA ASP A 50 2.67 11.69 1.74
C ASP A 50 4.02 11.92 1.05
N LEU A 51 4.14 13.06 0.37
CA LEU A 51 5.37 13.51 -0.29
C LEU A 51 5.57 15.02 -0.13
N HIS A 52 6.79 15.48 -0.29
CA HIS A 52 7.09 16.90 -0.37
C HIS A 52 7.02 17.37 -1.83
N SER A 53 6.44 18.54 -2.07
CA SER A 53 6.28 19.12 -3.41
C SER A 53 6.72 20.57 -3.44
N GLU A 54 7.38 20.94 -4.53
CA GLU A 54 7.73 22.31 -4.88
C GLU A 54 7.25 22.58 -6.31
N MET A 55 6.80 23.80 -6.57
CA MET A 55 6.39 24.24 -7.91
C MET A 55 6.92 25.64 -8.14
N GLU A 56 7.69 25.80 -9.21
CA GLU A 56 8.32 27.06 -9.58
C GLU A 56 7.88 27.47 -10.98
N VAL A 57 7.69 28.78 -11.16
CA VAL A 57 7.34 29.38 -12.45
C VAL A 57 8.24 30.59 -12.67
N GLU A 58 9.03 30.55 -13.73
CA GLU A 58 9.91 31.65 -14.13
C GLU A 58 9.49 32.18 -15.51
N ILE A 59 9.57 33.50 -15.67
CA ILE A 59 9.29 34.18 -16.95
C ILE A 59 10.47 35.08 -17.25
N GLY A 60 11.19 34.78 -18.33
CA GLY A 60 12.42 35.47 -18.69
C GLY A 60 12.91 35.10 -20.07
N ASN A 61 13.74 35.95 -20.69
CA ASN A 61 14.37 35.71 -21.99
C ASN A 61 13.40 35.35 -23.15
N GLY A 62 12.12 35.74 -23.03
CA GLY A 62 11.09 35.41 -24.02
C GLY A 62 10.45 34.04 -23.84
N GLU A 63 10.75 33.35 -22.74
CA GLU A 63 10.30 31.99 -22.43
C GLU A 63 9.57 31.95 -21.08
N ILE A 64 8.78 30.90 -20.89
CA ILE A 64 8.16 30.54 -19.62
C ILE A 64 8.72 29.17 -19.24
N GLU A 65 9.24 29.05 -18.02
CA GLU A 65 9.70 27.81 -17.43
C GLU A 65 8.75 27.43 -16.28
N LEU A 66 8.31 26.18 -16.27
CA LEU A 66 7.47 25.60 -15.22
C LEU A 66 8.14 24.32 -14.74
N GLU A 67 8.51 24.31 -13.46
CA GLU A 67 9.09 23.14 -12.82
C GLU A 67 8.12 22.60 -11.75
N ILE A 68 7.97 21.27 -11.72
CA ILE A 68 7.19 20.56 -10.71
C ILE A 68 8.10 19.51 -10.11
N GLU A 69 8.41 19.67 -8.82
CA GLU A 69 9.31 18.78 -8.10
C GLU A 69 8.54 18.01 -7.03
N PHE A 70 8.89 16.72 -6.88
CA PHE A 70 8.39 15.86 -5.84
C PHE A 70 9.54 15.07 -5.19
N LYS A 71 9.58 15.07 -3.86
CA LYS A 71 10.61 14.38 -3.08
C LYS A 71 9.97 13.47 -2.03
N TRP A 72 10.42 12.22 -1.98
CA TRP A 72 10.03 11.27 -0.94
C TRP A 72 11.09 10.21 -0.65
N PRO A 73 11.07 9.58 0.54
CA PRO A 73 12.01 8.51 0.89
C PRO A 73 11.74 7.21 0.10
N THR A 74 12.79 6.61 -0.46
CA THR A 74 12.71 5.30 -1.12
C THR A 74 12.84 4.12 -0.16
N ALA A 75 13.30 4.36 1.07
CA ALA A 75 13.43 3.33 2.09
C ALA A 75 12.05 2.91 2.62
N ARG A 76 11.80 1.59 2.71
CA ARG A 76 10.59 1.07 3.35
C ARG A 76 10.61 1.45 4.83
N LYS A 77 9.75 2.38 5.25
CA LYS A 77 9.45 2.55 6.68
C LYS A 77 8.88 1.22 7.17
N ARG A 78 9.63 0.52 8.01
CA ARG A 78 9.13 -0.69 8.68
C ARG A 78 8.02 -0.21 9.62
N ALA A 79 6.78 -0.62 9.36
CA ALA A 79 5.70 -0.41 10.31
C ALA A 79 6.13 -1.02 11.65
N ALA A 80 6.13 -0.22 12.71
CA ALA A 80 6.33 -0.74 14.05
C ALA A 80 5.23 -1.78 14.32
N PRO A 81 5.55 -2.95 14.88
CA PRO A 81 4.52 -3.91 15.24
C PRO A 81 3.51 -3.21 16.17
N PRO A 82 2.21 -3.50 16.03
CA PRO A 82 1.21 -2.93 16.93
C PRO A 82 1.63 -3.28 18.36
N ALA A 83 1.65 -2.27 19.23
CA ALA A 83 1.95 -2.47 20.64
C ALA A 83 0.91 -3.46 21.20
N THR A 84 1.33 -4.70 21.41
CA THR A 84 0.53 -5.70 22.11
C THR A 84 0.30 -5.15 23.51
N THR A 85 -0.92 -4.68 23.79
CA THR A 85 -1.33 -4.38 25.16
C THR A 85 -1.19 -5.68 25.95
N PRO A 86 -0.37 -5.76 27.01
CA PRO A 86 -0.30 -6.97 27.80
C PRO A 86 -1.61 -7.08 28.57
N ALA A 87 -2.50 -7.95 28.09
CA ALA A 87 -3.59 -8.45 28.91
C ALA A 87 -2.97 -9.08 30.15
N ALA A 88 -3.33 -8.55 31.32
CA ALA A 88 -2.94 -9.08 32.62
C ALA A 88 -3.20 -10.59 32.65
N GLN A 89 -2.12 -11.38 32.62
CA GLN A 89 -2.19 -12.80 32.95
C GLN A 89 -2.20 -12.90 34.46
N GLU A 90 -3.41 -12.89 35.00
CA GLU A 90 -3.69 -13.28 36.37
C GLU A 90 -3.23 -14.74 36.54
N ALA A 91 -2.25 -14.93 37.43
CA ALA A 91 -1.68 -16.21 37.76
C ALA A 91 -2.71 -17.09 38.48
N VAL A 92 -3.23 -18.12 37.81
CA VAL A 92 -3.91 -19.23 38.49
C VAL A 92 -3.11 -20.52 38.28
N THR A 93 -2.30 -20.79 39.29
CA THR A 93 -1.59 -22.03 39.58
C THR A 93 -2.54 -23.22 39.47
N ARG A 94 -2.36 -24.06 38.44
CA ARG A 94 -3.06 -25.34 38.34
C ARG A 94 -2.39 -26.34 39.28
N LYS A 95 -3.02 -26.63 40.42
CA LYS A 95 -2.70 -27.78 41.28
C LYS A 95 -3.65 -28.93 40.94
N SER A 96 -3.07 -29.99 40.40
CA SER A 96 -3.71 -31.25 40.03
C SER A 96 -4.17 -32.03 41.27
N ALA A 97 -5.41 -32.54 41.26
CA ALA A 97 -5.80 -33.77 41.97
C ALA A 97 -7.08 -34.35 41.34
N PRO A 98 -7.21 -35.69 41.22
CA PRO A 98 -8.27 -36.36 40.47
C PRO A 98 -9.46 -36.75 41.35
N ALA A 99 -10.67 -36.76 40.78
CA ALA A 99 -11.78 -37.54 41.32
C ALA A 99 -12.68 -38.03 40.19
N LYS A 100 -12.69 -39.35 39.99
CA LYS A 100 -13.69 -40.08 39.21
C LYS A 100 -15.04 -39.99 39.93
N THR A 101 -16.12 -39.88 39.16
CA THR A 101 -17.36 -40.71 39.19
C THR A 101 -18.50 -39.91 38.56
N GLY A 102 -19.22 -40.49 37.61
CA GLY A 102 -20.38 -39.83 37.02
C GLY A 102 -20.85 -40.46 35.72
N ARG A 103 -21.55 -41.59 35.88
CA ARG A 103 -22.15 -42.45 34.85
C ARG A 103 -23.29 -41.72 34.11
N GLY A 104 -23.27 -41.68 32.78
CA GLY A 104 -24.39 -41.24 31.94
C GLY A 104 -24.14 -41.68 30.50
N ALA A 105 -24.46 -42.93 30.16
CA ALA A 105 -25.73 -43.30 29.54
C ALA A 105 -25.89 -42.71 28.13
N ASP A 106 -25.27 -43.43 27.22
CA ASP A 106 -25.65 -43.64 25.82
C ASP A 106 -27.12 -43.31 25.50
N ARG A 107 -27.32 -42.46 24.50
CA ARG A 107 -28.39 -42.61 23.49
C ARG A 107 -28.13 -41.66 22.33
N GLY A 108 -27.30 -42.14 21.40
CA GLY A 108 -27.32 -41.63 20.03
C GLY A 108 -28.68 -41.92 19.40
N LYS A 109 -29.31 -40.89 18.82
CA LYS A 109 -30.42 -41.07 17.90
C LYS A 109 -30.12 -40.32 16.60
N SER A 110 -29.65 -41.10 15.64
CA SER A 110 -29.58 -40.78 14.22
C SER A 110 -30.99 -40.73 13.64
N VAL A 111 -31.37 -39.67 12.93
CA VAL A 111 -32.41 -39.72 11.88
C VAL A 111 -32.04 -38.82 10.70
N LYS A 112 -32.27 -39.40 9.52
CA LYS A 112 -31.94 -39.03 8.14
C LYS A 112 -32.53 -37.71 7.62
N ARG A 113 -31.72 -37.10 6.73
CA ARG A 113 -32.00 -36.41 5.44
C ARG A 113 -33.47 -36.24 5.02
N THR A 114 -33.79 -35.05 4.51
CA THR A 114 -34.24 -34.84 3.11
C THR A 114 -34.02 -33.39 2.68
N ALA A 115 -33.42 -33.22 1.49
CA ALA A 115 -33.38 -31.98 0.74
C ALA A 115 -34.69 -31.82 -0.04
N ALA A 116 -35.18 -30.58 -0.16
CA ALA A 116 -36.17 -30.21 -1.16
C ALA A 116 -35.78 -28.85 -1.73
N LYS A 117 -35.52 -28.85 -3.04
CA LYS A 117 -35.40 -27.67 -3.90
C LYS A 117 -36.70 -27.57 -4.68
N LYS A 118 -37.36 -26.42 -4.64
CA LYS A 118 -38.01 -25.83 -5.81
C LYS A 118 -38.18 -24.33 -5.58
#